data_AF-A0A2I1CS74-F1
#
_entry.id   AF-A0A2I1CS74-F1
#
_cell.length_a   1.000
_cell.length_b   1.000
_cell.length_c   1.000
_cell.angle_alpha   90.00
_cell.angle_beta   90.00
_cell.angle_gamma   90.00
#
_symmetry.space_group_name_H-M   'P 1'
#
loop_
_entity.id
_entity.type
_entity.pdbx_description
1 polymer ?
#
loop_
_entity_poly.entity_id
_entity_poly.type
_entity_poly.pdbx_seq_one_letter_code
_entity_poly.pdbx_strand_id
1 'polypeptide(L)'
;MVSPLSVIYYTFHPNELRNILQWKVWHNPVHERNVANETETQKTCFKFLDLTSRSFSAVIKELHPELLLPVCIFYLTLRGLDTIEDDTSIPLETKEPLLRNFKDFLEQDGWNFTGNRPEEKDRELLVQFHNVVTEFKNMKPAYQAIVKDITDKMGNGMADYCRKAALDDASVKTTVEYDLYCYYVAGLVGEGLTRLFVEAEFGNPALLKRSQLHKSMGLFLQKTNIIRDVREDNDDQRRFWPKEIWSKHVNDFDDLFKPEHREAALNCSSEMVLNALEHSEDCLFYLAGLREQSVFNFCAIPQSMAIATLEKCFRNPAIFERNVKITKGDACELMSKSTQNLRIVCEVFRRYARKIHAKNTPKDPNFLKISMACGRIEKFIETIFPSQNAQDAKLLVKGELSEADQKKAQEEAETRQDLYFMMCLMGTIVLVISVMMFGVAWYFGARFDLAFKELLNGNFQKPAHIGEVRDEL
;
A
#
# COMPACT_ATOMS: atom_id res chain seq x y z
N MET A 1 -18.01 13.79 3.77
CA MET A 1 -19.11 13.22 4.58
C MET A 1 -18.92 11.72 4.69
N VAL A 2 -19.07 11.14 5.88
CA VAL A 2 -18.97 9.68 6.10
C VAL A 2 -20.26 9.06 5.57
N SER A 3 -20.17 8.05 4.69
CA SER A 3 -21.36 7.36 4.15
C SER A 3 -22.09 6.63 5.28
N PRO A 4 -23.44 6.59 5.30
CA PRO A 4 -24.21 5.82 6.28
C PRO A 4 -23.79 4.35 6.38
N LEU A 5 -23.41 3.74 5.24
CA LEU A 5 -22.87 2.38 5.17
C LEU A 5 -21.54 2.24 5.94
N SER A 6 -20.70 3.27 5.90
CA SER A 6 -19.43 3.29 6.63
C SER A 6 -19.65 3.37 8.14
N VAL A 7 -20.67 4.10 8.59
CA VAL A 7 -21.01 4.19 10.03
C VAL A 7 -21.43 2.80 10.54
N ILE A 8 -22.34 2.13 9.84
CA ILE A 8 -22.76 0.77 10.20
C ILE A 8 -21.57 -0.20 10.18
N TYR A 9 -20.74 -0.17 9.14
CA TYR A 9 -19.55 -1.03 9.07
C TYR A 9 -18.66 -0.90 10.32
N TYR A 10 -18.33 0.33 10.71
CA TYR A 10 -17.43 0.58 11.84
C TYR A 10 -18.06 0.29 13.21
N THR A 11 -19.39 0.26 13.34
CA THR A 11 -20.03 -0.25 14.58
C THR A 11 -19.76 -1.73 14.82
N PHE A 12 -19.62 -2.52 13.75
CA PHE A 12 -19.27 -3.96 13.84
C PHE A 12 -17.75 -4.21 13.76
N HIS A 13 -16.95 -3.20 13.42
CA HIS A 13 -15.49 -3.28 13.35
C HIS A 13 -14.82 -2.21 14.24
N PRO A 14 -15.06 -2.22 15.56
CA PRO A 14 -14.60 -1.16 16.47
C PRO A 14 -13.08 -1.04 16.52
N ASN A 15 -12.33 -2.13 16.33
CA ASN A 15 -10.88 -2.11 16.28
C ASN A 15 -10.36 -1.33 15.05
N GLU A 16 -10.99 -1.49 13.88
CA GLU A 16 -10.62 -0.73 12.70
C GLU A 16 -10.89 0.77 12.88
N LEU A 17 -12.04 1.10 13.50
CA LEU A 17 -12.37 2.48 13.82
C LEU A 17 -11.37 3.09 14.82
N ARG A 18 -11.01 2.34 15.87
CA ARG A 18 -9.98 2.74 16.84
C ARG A 18 -8.67 3.03 16.13
N ASN A 19 -8.19 2.15 15.25
CA ASN A 19 -6.93 2.36 14.54
C ASN A 19 -6.97 3.63 13.66
N ILE A 20 -8.09 3.88 12.98
CA ILE A 20 -8.28 5.10 12.17
C ILE A 20 -8.27 6.35 13.06
N LEU A 21 -8.98 6.33 14.18
CA LEU A 21 -9.02 7.44 15.14
C LEU A 21 -7.65 7.65 15.79
N GLN A 22 -6.97 6.56 16.15
CA GLN A 22 -5.65 6.57 16.75
C GLN A 22 -4.65 7.29 15.84
N TRP A 23 -4.59 6.86 14.57
CA TRP A 23 -3.77 7.50 13.56
C TRP A 23 -4.19 8.96 13.32
N LYS A 24 -5.47 9.28 13.25
CA LYS A 24 -5.90 10.65 12.94
C LYS A 24 -5.72 11.66 14.07
N VAL A 25 -5.78 11.21 15.33
CA VAL A 25 -5.82 12.12 16.50
C VAL A 25 -4.46 12.16 17.20
N TRP A 26 -3.73 11.05 17.24
CA TRP A 26 -2.48 10.95 18.02
C TRP A 26 -1.23 10.75 17.17
N HIS A 27 -1.35 10.67 15.84
CA HIS A 27 -0.16 10.68 14.98
C HIS A 27 0.43 12.08 14.94
N ASN A 28 1.67 12.19 15.40
CA ASN A 28 2.49 13.38 15.22
C ASN A 28 3.50 13.09 14.12
N PRO A 29 3.45 13.81 12.98
CA PRO A 29 4.43 13.63 11.92
C PRO A 29 5.84 13.96 12.43
N VAL A 30 6.85 13.23 11.95
CA VAL A 30 8.25 13.46 12.36
C VAL A 30 8.70 14.86 11.94
N HIS A 31 8.35 15.25 10.71
CA HIS A 31 8.56 16.59 10.17
C HIS A 31 7.27 17.11 9.58
N GLU A 32 7.03 18.41 9.73
CA GLU A 32 5.87 19.08 9.15
C GLU A 32 6.29 19.97 7.98
N ARG A 33 5.50 19.89 6.90
CA ARG A 33 5.65 20.76 5.73
C ARG A 33 5.25 22.20 6.08
N ASN A 34 6.13 23.15 5.79
CA ASN A 34 5.86 24.58 5.98
C ASN A 34 5.36 25.23 4.67
N VAL A 35 4.04 25.26 4.49
CA VAL A 35 3.39 25.78 3.27
C VAL A 35 3.59 27.30 3.08
N ALA A 36 3.89 28.06 4.14
CA ALA A 36 4.01 29.52 4.06
C ALA A 36 5.23 29.99 3.26
N ASN A 37 6.30 29.19 3.23
CA ASN A 37 7.58 29.55 2.60
C ASN A 37 7.75 28.94 1.20
N GLU A 38 6.73 28.26 0.67
CA GLU A 38 6.84 27.53 -0.59
C GLU A 38 6.56 28.43 -1.79
N THR A 39 7.33 28.22 -2.85
CA THR A 39 7.06 28.82 -4.16
C THR A 39 5.79 28.24 -4.78
N GLU A 40 5.19 28.94 -5.75
CA GLU A 40 4.01 28.43 -6.46
C GLU A 40 4.30 27.13 -7.23
N THR A 41 5.52 26.98 -7.76
CA THR A 41 5.99 25.75 -8.41
C THR A 41 6.09 24.58 -7.41
N GLN A 42 6.58 24.81 -6.19
CA GLN A 42 6.58 23.81 -5.11
C GLN A 42 5.18 23.40 -4.69
N LYS A 43 4.28 24.37 -4.46
CA LYS A 43 2.87 24.09 -4.13
C LYS A 43 2.21 23.24 -5.20
N THR A 44 2.48 23.54 -6.47
CA THR A 44 1.98 22.78 -7.61
C THR A 44 2.53 21.35 -7.65
N CYS A 45 3.83 21.16 -7.39
CA CYS A 45 4.41 19.82 -7.27
C CYS A 45 3.74 19.01 -6.15
N PHE A 46 3.56 19.58 -4.95
CA PHE A 46 2.89 18.88 -3.87
C PHE A 46 1.39 18.64 -4.13
N LYS A 47 0.71 19.50 -4.90
CA LYS A 47 -0.65 19.24 -5.39
C LYS A 47 -0.65 18.00 -6.29
N PHE A 48 0.29 17.91 -7.25
CA PHE A 48 0.39 16.71 -8.08
C PHE A 48 0.72 15.46 -7.27
N LEU A 49 1.57 15.58 -6.27
CA LEU A 49 1.87 14.48 -5.36
C LEU A 49 0.59 13.94 -4.69
N ASP A 50 -0.29 14.82 -4.19
CA ASP A 50 -1.57 14.41 -3.60
C ASP A 50 -2.48 13.69 -4.60
N LEU A 51 -2.56 14.21 -5.82
CA LEU A 51 -3.44 13.71 -6.87
C LEU A 51 -3.03 12.32 -7.37
N THR A 52 -1.72 12.08 -7.55
CA THR A 52 -1.22 10.84 -8.15
C THR A 52 -0.87 9.77 -7.12
N SER A 53 -0.41 10.17 -5.92
CA SER A 53 0.23 9.26 -4.95
C SER A 53 -0.71 8.72 -3.86
N ARG A 54 -1.86 9.37 -3.63
CA ARG A 54 -2.85 9.00 -2.59
C ARG A 54 -2.16 8.78 -1.23
N SER A 55 -2.10 7.53 -0.75
CA SER A 55 -1.54 7.18 0.56
C SER A 55 -0.04 7.43 0.68
N PHE A 56 0.73 7.33 -0.41
CA PHE A 56 2.16 7.63 -0.39
C PHE A 56 2.45 9.13 -0.22
N SER A 57 1.53 10.01 -0.63
CA SER A 57 1.72 11.46 -0.47
C SER A 57 1.85 11.86 1.00
N ALA A 58 1.10 11.23 1.90
CA ALA A 58 1.19 11.53 3.33
C ALA A 58 2.58 11.21 3.86
N VAL A 59 3.12 10.04 3.50
CA VAL A 59 4.41 9.56 3.98
C VAL A 59 5.57 10.37 3.41
N ILE A 60 5.50 10.81 2.15
CA ILE A 60 6.51 11.70 1.54
C ILE A 60 6.54 13.06 2.24
N LYS A 61 5.36 13.60 2.62
CA LYS A 61 5.25 14.91 3.28
C LYS A 61 5.79 14.96 4.70
N GLU A 62 6.04 13.81 5.31
CA GLU A 62 6.64 13.69 6.65
C GLU A 62 8.17 13.53 6.61
N LEU A 63 8.77 13.48 5.42
CA LEU A 63 10.22 13.38 5.26
C LEU A 63 10.93 14.62 5.80
N HIS A 64 12.16 14.41 6.26
CA HIS A 64 13.08 15.47 6.67
C HIS A 64 13.16 16.56 5.58
N PRO A 65 13.20 17.86 5.93
CA PRO A 65 13.17 18.96 4.97
C PRO A 65 14.20 18.85 3.83
N GLU A 66 15.39 18.30 4.12
CA GLU A 66 16.44 18.00 3.14
C GLU A 66 15.97 17.10 1.99
N LEU A 67 15.10 16.11 2.25
CA LEU A 67 14.65 15.12 1.28
C LEU A 67 13.19 15.29 0.84
N LEU A 68 12.41 16.11 1.53
CA LEU A 68 10.99 16.31 1.25
C LEU A 68 10.74 16.69 -0.22
N LEU A 69 11.37 17.78 -0.70
CA LEU A 69 11.21 18.21 -2.09
C LEU A 69 11.95 17.29 -3.08
N PRO A 70 13.21 16.87 -2.84
CA PRO A 70 13.89 15.96 -3.75
C PRO A 70 13.16 14.64 -4.01
N VAL A 71 12.58 14.02 -2.97
CA VAL A 71 11.79 12.79 -3.14
C VAL A 71 10.45 13.06 -3.83
N CYS A 72 9.82 14.22 -3.57
CA CYS A 72 8.63 14.65 -4.31
C CYS A 72 8.91 14.79 -5.81
N ILE A 73 9.98 15.51 -6.18
CA ILE A 73 10.37 15.70 -7.58
C ILE A 73 10.79 14.38 -8.23
N PHE A 74 11.53 13.54 -7.52
CA PHE A 74 11.88 12.21 -8.00
C PHE A 74 10.62 11.38 -8.29
N TYR A 75 9.66 11.34 -7.36
CA TYR A 75 8.40 10.62 -7.55
C TYR A 75 7.60 11.17 -8.74
N LEU A 76 7.44 12.50 -8.86
CA LEU A 76 6.68 13.12 -9.95
C LEU A 76 7.35 12.92 -11.31
N THR A 77 8.68 12.92 -11.35
CA THR A 77 9.45 12.62 -12.56
C THR A 77 9.12 11.22 -13.07
N LEU A 78 9.21 10.23 -12.19
CA LEU A 78 8.93 8.84 -12.55
C LEU A 78 7.44 8.62 -12.85
N ARG A 79 6.53 9.31 -12.15
CA ARG A 79 5.09 9.28 -12.46
C ARG A 79 4.77 9.87 -13.83
N GLY A 80 5.46 10.94 -14.24
CA GLY A 80 5.34 11.49 -15.58
C GLY A 80 5.77 10.48 -16.65
N LEU A 81 6.89 9.79 -16.42
CA LEU A 81 7.37 8.72 -17.28
C LEU A 81 6.37 7.55 -17.40
N ASP A 82 5.87 7.07 -16.25
CA ASP A 82 4.82 6.02 -16.12
C ASP A 82 3.55 6.41 -16.91
N THR A 83 3.12 7.67 -16.82
CA THR A 83 1.92 8.18 -17.51
C THR A 83 2.09 8.18 -19.05
N ILE A 84 3.32 8.32 -19.56
CA ILE A 84 3.60 8.18 -21.00
C ILE A 84 3.62 6.70 -21.41
N GLU A 85 4.18 5.83 -20.57
CA GLU A 85 4.27 4.40 -20.84
C GLU A 85 2.89 3.72 -20.87
N ASP A 86 2.08 3.93 -19.83
CA ASP A 86 0.76 3.33 -19.64
C ASP A 86 -0.30 3.81 -20.65
N ASP A 87 -0.10 4.99 -21.27
CA ASP A 87 -1.08 5.53 -22.22
C ASP A 87 -1.01 4.78 -23.56
N THR A 88 -1.88 3.79 -23.70
CA THR A 88 -2.09 2.99 -24.92
C THR A 88 -2.52 3.80 -26.15
N SER A 89 -2.91 5.07 -26.01
CA SER A 89 -3.26 5.94 -27.14
C SER A 89 -2.06 6.56 -27.86
N ILE A 90 -0.87 6.55 -27.24
CA ILE A 90 0.35 7.12 -27.82
C ILE A 90 1.02 6.07 -28.72
N PRO A 91 1.20 6.34 -30.03
CA PRO A 91 1.89 5.42 -30.94
C PRO A 91 3.33 5.16 -30.52
N LEU A 92 3.85 3.95 -30.79
CA LEU A 92 5.20 3.55 -30.40
C LEU A 92 6.27 4.51 -30.94
N GLU A 93 6.12 4.98 -32.17
CA GLU A 93 7.05 5.90 -32.85
C GLU A 93 7.20 7.24 -32.13
N THR A 94 6.16 7.63 -31.37
CA THR A 94 6.17 8.83 -30.52
C THR A 94 6.61 8.48 -29.09
N LYS A 95 6.11 7.35 -28.57
CA LYS A 95 6.35 6.91 -27.19
C LYS A 95 7.81 6.56 -26.92
N GLU A 96 8.46 5.78 -27.79
CA GLU A 96 9.84 5.32 -27.57
C GLU A 96 10.83 6.50 -27.45
N PRO A 97 10.86 7.49 -28.37
CA PRO A 97 11.73 8.65 -28.22
C PRO A 97 11.41 9.48 -26.97
N LEU A 98 10.14 9.61 -26.57
CA LEU A 98 9.77 10.34 -25.36
C LEU A 98 10.33 9.66 -24.11
N LEU A 99 10.18 8.34 -24.00
CA LEU A 99 10.67 7.57 -22.85
C LEU A 99 12.21 7.61 -22.75
N ARG A 100 12.92 7.38 -23.86
CA ARG A 100 14.39 7.36 -23.87
C ARG A 100 15.03 8.71 -23.57
N ASN A 101 14.42 9.80 -24.04
CA ASN A 101 14.94 11.15 -23.86
C ASN A 101 14.33 11.89 -22.66
N PHE A 102 13.49 11.23 -21.85
CA PHE A 102 12.78 11.88 -20.74
C PHE A 102 13.72 12.55 -19.74
N LYS A 103 14.92 11.96 -19.52
CA LYS A 103 15.97 12.52 -18.67
C LYS A 103 16.46 13.90 -19.14
N ASP A 104 16.43 14.17 -20.44
CA ASP A 104 16.95 15.40 -21.04
C ASP A 104 15.88 16.49 -20.98
N PHE A 105 14.60 16.12 -20.99
CA PHE A 105 13.48 17.04 -20.77
C PHE A 105 13.48 17.65 -19.36
N LEU A 106 14.12 17.00 -18.39
CA LEU A 106 14.34 17.57 -17.04
C LEU A 106 15.22 18.81 -17.04
N GLU A 107 16.01 19.04 -18.10
CA GLU A 107 16.87 20.21 -18.24
C GLU A 107 16.26 21.28 -19.16
N GLN A 108 15.17 20.95 -19.87
CA GLN A 108 14.51 21.82 -20.83
C GLN A 108 13.47 22.72 -20.16
N ASP A 109 13.80 24.01 -20.02
CA ASP A 109 12.88 25.00 -19.45
C ASP A 109 11.54 25.04 -20.20
N GLY A 110 10.44 25.02 -19.43
CA GLY A 110 9.09 25.09 -19.97
C GLY A 110 8.57 23.80 -20.60
N TRP A 111 9.32 22.69 -20.56
CA TRP A 111 8.88 21.42 -21.15
C TRP A 111 7.54 20.96 -20.55
N ASN A 112 6.67 20.49 -21.42
CA ASN A 112 5.38 19.90 -21.09
C ASN A 112 4.99 18.91 -22.20
N PHE A 113 3.99 18.08 -21.92
CA PHE A 113 3.45 17.15 -22.89
C PHE A 113 1.92 17.11 -22.81
N THR A 114 1.27 17.35 -23.95
CA THR A 114 -0.21 17.38 -24.07
C THR A 114 -0.77 16.22 -24.90
N GLY A 115 0.09 15.30 -25.34
CA GLY A 115 -0.24 14.23 -26.28
C GLY A 115 -0.99 13.04 -25.68
N ASN A 116 -1.16 12.97 -24.35
CA ASN A 116 -2.02 11.97 -23.71
C ASN A 116 -3.50 12.18 -24.06
N ARG A 117 -4.25 11.08 -24.06
CA ARG A 117 -5.71 11.12 -24.14
C ARG A 117 -6.34 11.95 -23.00
N PRO A 118 -7.44 12.67 -23.22
CA PRO A 118 -8.07 13.51 -22.18
C PRO A 118 -8.48 12.75 -20.91
N GLU A 119 -8.77 11.45 -21.05
CA GLU A 119 -9.21 10.57 -19.96
C GLU A 119 -8.04 10.04 -19.12
N GLU A 120 -6.79 10.27 -19.55
CA GLU A 120 -5.63 9.81 -18.80
C GLU A 120 -5.56 10.54 -17.46
N LYS A 121 -5.62 9.75 -16.38
CA LYS A 121 -5.93 10.23 -15.02
C LYS A 121 -4.91 11.24 -14.54
N ASP A 122 -3.63 10.97 -14.80
CA ASP A 122 -2.52 11.77 -14.31
C ASP A 122 -2.00 12.75 -15.39
N ARG A 123 -2.73 12.95 -16.49
CA ARG A 123 -2.37 13.85 -17.61
C ARG A 123 -2.02 15.27 -17.18
N GLU A 124 -2.72 15.83 -16.18
CA GLU A 124 -2.48 17.21 -15.72
C GLU A 124 -1.02 17.43 -15.30
N LEU A 125 -0.36 16.41 -14.75
CA LEU A 125 1.06 16.44 -14.38
C LEU A 125 1.95 16.70 -15.59
N LEU A 126 1.73 16.02 -16.71
CA LEU A 126 2.53 16.16 -17.93
C LEU A 126 2.28 17.49 -18.63
N VAL A 127 1.04 17.98 -18.62
CA VAL A 127 0.69 19.31 -19.16
C VAL A 127 1.38 20.44 -18.39
N GLN A 128 1.55 20.27 -17.08
CA GLN A 128 2.18 21.26 -16.20
C GLN A 128 3.58 20.83 -15.73
N PHE A 129 4.26 19.97 -16.49
CA PHE A 129 5.53 19.37 -16.08
C PHE A 129 6.67 20.38 -15.95
N HIS A 130 6.53 21.57 -16.55
CA HIS A 130 7.45 22.69 -16.38
C HIS A 130 7.66 23.09 -14.90
N ASN A 131 6.67 22.84 -14.04
CA ASN A 131 6.81 23.05 -12.58
C ASN A 131 7.80 22.05 -11.97
N VAL A 132 7.72 20.78 -12.38
CA VAL A 132 8.65 19.72 -11.95
C VAL A 132 10.06 20.02 -12.46
N VAL A 133 10.20 20.43 -13.72
CA VAL A 133 11.49 20.86 -14.31
C VAL A 133 12.12 22.01 -13.52
N THR A 134 11.32 23.03 -13.18
CA THR A 134 11.81 24.19 -12.42
C THR A 134 12.37 23.75 -11.06
N GLU A 135 11.62 22.95 -10.30
CA GLU A 135 12.09 22.49 -8.99
C GLU A 135 13.21 21.45 -9.10
N PHE A 136 13.24 20.63 -10.15
CA PHE A 136 14.36 19.72 -10.42
C PHE A 136 15.67 20.50 -10.54
N LYS A 137 15.69 21.58 -11.34
CA LYS A 137 16.88 22.43 -11.55
C LYS A 137 17.32 23.17 -10.28
N ASN A 138 16.41 23.36 -9.32
CA ASN A 138 16.70 24.00 -8.03
C ASN A 138 17.32 23.04 -6.99
N MET A 139 17.29 21.72 -7.23
CA MET A 139 17.86 20.74 -6.29
C MET A 139 19.40 20.79 -6.27
N LYS A 140 20.03 20.18 -5.25
CA LYS A 140 21.49 20.00 -5.22
C LYS A 140 21.96 19.22 -6.46
N PRO A 141 23.13 19.54 -7.06
CA PRO A 141 23.65 18.84 -8.24
C PRO A 141 23.73 17.32 -8.08
N ALA A 142 24.08 16.83 -6.89
CA ALA A 142 24.11 15.40 -6.60
C ALA A 142 22.71 14.74 -6.73
N TYR A 143 21.65 15.40 -6.26
CA TYR A 143 20.27 14.92 -6.39
C TYR A 143 19.79 14.96 -7.83
N GLN A 144 20.11 16.02 -8.57
CA GLN A 144 19.82 16.11 -10.01
C GLN A 144 20.46 14.95 -10.77
N ALA A 145 21.74 14.67 -10.52
CA ALA A 145 22.46 13.57 -11.16
C ALA A 145 21.84 12.20 -10.84
N ILE A 146 21.41 11.97 -9.60
CA ILE A 146 20.72 10.72 -9.20
C ILE A 146 19.39 10.58 -9.93
N VAL A 147 18.53 11.61 -9.88
CA VAL A 147 17.21 11.59 -10.52
C VAL A 147 17.33 11.40 -12.03
N LYS A 148 18.26 12.11 -12.68
CA LYS A 148 18.50 12.01 -14.12
C LYS A 148 18.99 10.60 -14.53
N ASP A 149 19.95 10.03 -13.79
CA ASP A 149 20.46 8.68 -14.06
C ASP A 149 19.40 7.59 -13.91
N ILE A 150 18.57 7.67 -12.86
CA ILE A 150 17.48 6.69 -12.67
C ILE A 150 16.41 6.86 -13.74
N THR A 151 16.05 8.10 -14.09
CA THR A 151 15.10 8.41 -15.16
C THR A 151 15.59 7.86 -16.50
N ASP A 152 16.89 7.96 -16.79
CA ASP A 152 17.50 7.40 -18.00
C ASP A 152 17.34 5.87 -18.07
N LYS A 153 17.75 5.18 -16.99
CA LYS A 153 17.69 3.72 -16.91
C LYS A 153 16.24 3.22 -17.01
N MET A 154 15.31 3.87 -16.31
CA MET A 154 13.90 3.50 -16.29
C MET A 154 13.24 3.78 -17.64
N GLY A 155 13.49 4.94 -18.24
CA GLY A 155 12.96 5.31 -19.56
C GLY A 155 13.43 4.38 -20.67
N ASN A 156 14.71 3.98 -20.67
CA ASN A 156 15.21 2.99 -21.62
C ASN A 156 14.59 1.61 -21.40
N GLY A 157 14.48 1.16 -20.14
CA GLY A 157 13.84 -0.13 -19.82
C GLY A 157 12.38 -0.18 -20.26
N MET A 158 11.60 0.85 -19.92
CA MET A 158 10.20 1.00 -20.34
C MET A 158 10.06 1.03 -21.87
N ALA A 159 10.94 1.74 -22.58
CA ALA A 159 10.95 1.77 -24.03
C ALA A 159 11.23 0.38 -24.64
N ASP A 160 12.17 -0.39 -24.07
CA ASP A 160 12.48 -1.74 -24.53
C ASP A 160 11.27 -2.68 -24.36
N TYR A 161 10.54 -2.57 -23.24
CA TYR A 161 9.31 -3.35 -23.00
C TYR A 161 8.14 -2.91 -23.91
N CYS A 162 7.94 -1.60 -24.12
CA CYS A 162 6.97 -1.09 -25.08
C CYS A 162 7.24 -1.63 -26.50
N ARG A 163 8.51 -1.61 -26.91
CA ARG A 163 8.92 -2.13 -28.23
C ARG A 163 8.71 -3.65 -28.31
N LYS A 164 9.06 -4.40 -27.25
CA LYS A 164 8.80 -5.84 -27.17
C LYS A 164 7.31 -6.12 -27.28
N ALA A 165 6.46 -5.37 -26.58
CA ALA A 165 5.02 -5.58 -26.59
C ALA A 165 4.37 -5.27 -27.94
N ALA A 166 4.92 -4.32 -28.70
CA ALA A 166 4.41 -3.97 -30.02
C ALA A 166 4.89 -4.92 -31.13
N LEU A 167 6.08 -5.51 -31.00
CA LEU A 167 6.74 -6.28 -32.07
C LEU A 167 6.80 -7.79 -31.82
N ASP A 168 6.62 -8.25 -30.59
CA ASP A 168 6.75 -9.65 -30.16
C ASP A 168 5.69 -9.98 -29.09
N ASP A 169 5.71 -11.22 -28.59
CA ASP A 169 4.94 -11.64 -27.41
C ASP A 169 5.42 -10.88 -26.16
N ALA A 170 4.59 -9.92 -25.73
CA ALA A 170 4.78 -9.08 -24.54
C ALA A 170 4.85 -9.90 -23.23
N SER A 171 4.46 -11.17 -23.25
CA SER A 171 4.39 -11.97 -22.04
C SER A 171 5.76 -12.14 -21.37
N VAL A 172 5.75 -12.08 -20.04
CA VAL A 172 6.91 -12.40 -19.21
C VAL A 172 7.08 -13.92 -19.22
N LYS A 173 8.20 -14.41 -19.75
CA LYS A 173 8.38 -15.86 -19.97
C LYS A 173 8.99 -16.55 -18.76
N THR A 174 10.02 -15.97 -18.17
CA THR A 174 10.80 -16.56 -17.07
C THR A 174 10.72 -15.73 -15.80
N THR A 175 11.03 -16.35 -14.67
CA THR A 175 11.22 -15.67 -13.38
C THR A 175 12.36 -14.64 -13.42
N VAL A 176 13.38 -14.87 -14.25
CA VAL A 176 14.46 -13.90 -14.49
C VAL A 176 13.96 -12.68 -15.25
N GLU A 177 13.14 -12.88 -16.29
CA GLU A 177 12.48 -11.77 -16.99
C GLU A 177 11.54 -11.00 -16.06
N TYR A 178 10.82 -11.70 -15.18
CA TYR A 178 9.95 -11.10 -14.18
C TYR A 178 10.72 -10.21 -13.19
N ASP A 179 11.84 -10.71 -12.67
CA ASP A 179 12.73 -9.95 -11.79
C ASP A 179 13.35 -8.74 -12.51
N LEU A 180 13.68 -8.89 -13.80
CA LEU A 180 14.23 -7.83 -14.61
C LEU A 180 13.18 -6.73 -14.89
N TYR A 181 11.96 -7.10 -15.24
CA TYR A 181 10.84 -6.17 -15.36
C TYR A 181 10.62 -5.40 -14.05
N CYS A 182 10.45 -6.12 -12.94
CA CYS A 182 10.28 -5.51 -11.62
C CYS A 182 11.48 -4.62 -11.22
N TYR A 183 12.69 -4.97 -11.65
CA TYR A 183 13.87 -4.14 -11.43
C TYR A 183 13.77 -2.81 -12.16
N TYR A 184 13.38 -2.79 -13.43
CA TYR A 184 13.24 -1.54 -14.18
C TYR A 184 12.15 -0.63 -13.60
N VAL A 185 10.98 -1.17 -13.25
CA VAL A 185 9.85 -0.33 -12.84
C VAL A 185 9.83 0.02 -11.35
N ALA A 186 10.52 -0.75 -10.50
CA ALA A 186 10.50 -0.53 -9.04
C ALA A 186 11.88 -0.68 -8.37
N GLY A 187 12.73 -1.59 -8.84
CA GLY A 187 14.08 -1.75 -8.28
C GLY A 187 14.99 -0.52 -8.48
N LEU A 188 14.89 0.13 -9.63
CA LEU A 188 15.57 1.41 -9.93
C LEU A 188 15.08 2.54 -9.03
N VAL A 189 13.79 2.55 -8.69
CA VAL A 189 13.23 3.51 -7.72
C VAL A 189 13.89 3.31 -6.35
N GLY A 190 14.04 2.05 -5.92
CA GLY A 190 14.80 1.69 -4.72
C GLY A 190 16.24 2.19 -4.75
N GLU A 191 16.96 1.98 -5.87
CA GLU A 191 18.34 2.47 -6.08
C GLU A 191 18.43 4.00 -5.95
N GLY A 192 17.54 4.73 -6.63
CA GLY A 192 17.47 6.19 -6.58
C GLY A 192 17.24 6.72 -5.18
N LEU A 193 16.24 6.16 -4.49
CA LEU A 193 15.94 6.51 -3.10
C LEU A 193 17.14 6.23 -2.18
N THR A 194 17.77 5.06 -2.28
CA THR A 194 18.96 4.74 -1.46
C THR A 194 20.08 5.75 -1.70
N ARG A 195 20.34 6.13 -2.95
CA ARG A 195 21.36 7.14 -3.29
C ARG A 195 21.02 8.51 -2.71
N LEU A 196 19.77 8.96 -2.81
CA LEU A 196 19.31 10.19 -2.18
C LEU A 196 19.50 10.15 -0.65
N PHE A 197 19.15 9.04 0.00
CA PHE A 197 19.25 8.89 1.45
C PHE A 197 20.70 8.89 1.94
N VAL A 198 21.60 8.23 1.21
CA VAL A 198 23.02 8.18 1.57
C VAL A 198 23.69 9.53 1.31
N GLU A 199 23.34 10.20 0.21
CA GLU A 199 23.82 11.56 -0.09
C GLU A 199 23.35 12.59 0.94
N ALA A 200 22.15 12.41 1.50
CA ALA A 200 21.65 13.21 2.63
C ALA A 200 22.19 12.76 4.01
N GLU A 201 23.13 11.80 4.06
CA GLU A 201 23.70 11.19 5.28
C GLU A 201 22.69 10.45 6.20
N PHE A 202 21.48 10.19 5.70
CA PHE A 202 20.40 9.50 6.42
C PHE A 202 20.38 7.98 6.22
N GLY A 203 21.16 7.48 5.26
CA GLY A 203 21.40 6.05 5.05
C GLY A 203 22.84 5.65 5.36
N ASN A 204 23.05 4.41 5.80
CA ASN A 204 24.40 3.86 5.90
C ASN A 204 25.01 3.70 4.49
N PRO A 205 26.20 4.26 4.20
CA PRO A 205 26.85 4.13 2.89
C PRO A 205 27.09 2.67 2.44
N ALA A 206 27.12 1.71 3.38
CA ALA A 206 27.20 0.28 3.07
C ALA A 206 26.00 -0.22 2.24
N LEU A 207 24.85 0.47 2.29
CA LEU A 207 23.67 0.15 1.47
C LEU A 207 23.97 0.25 -0.03
N LEU A 208 24.82 1.20 -0.46
CA LEU A 208 25.23 1.35 -1.86
C LEU A 208 26.10 0.18 -2.36
N LYS A 209 26.81 -0.50 -1.46
CA LYS A 209 27.65 -1.66 -1.80
C LYS A 209 26.85 -2.97 -1.87
N ARG A 210 25.57 -2.93 -1.48
CA ARG A 210 24.69 -4.09 -1.35
C ARG A 210 23.45 -3.88 -2.19
N SER A 211 23.64 -3.82 -3.51
CA SER A 211 22.58 -3.45 -4.44
C SER A 211 21.37 -4.38 -4.43
N GLN A 212 21.58 -5.65 -4.04
CA GLN A 212 20.50 -6.61 -3.85
C GLN A 212 19.45 -6.14 -2.83
N LEU A 213 19.85 -5.37 -1.80
CA LEU A 213 18.93 -4.94 -0.74
C LEU A 213 17.91 -3.93 -1.26
N HIS A 214 18.36 -2.86 -1.91
CA HIS A 214 17.45 -1.84 -2.46
C HIS A 214 16.68 -2.39 -3.68
N LYS A 215 17.28 -3.33 -4.43
CA LYS A 215 16.55 -4.08 -5.46
C LYS A 215 15.40 -4.88 -4.84
N SER A 216 15.66 -5.67 -3.80
CA SER A 216 14.64 -6.45 -3.09
C SER A 216 13.53 -5.58 -2.50
N MET A 217 13.85 -4.39 -1.98
CA MET A 217 12.83 -3.42 -1.52
C MET A 217 11.83 -3.05 -2.63
N GLY A 218 12.31 -2.76 -3.84
CA GLY A 218 11.46 -2.45 -4.99
C GLY A 218 10.69 -3.66 -5.51
N LEU A 219 11.39 -4.80 -5.66
CA LEU A 219 10.79 -6.05 -6.13
C LEU A 219 9.68 -6.55 -5.21
N PHE A 220 9.86 -6.49 -3.88
CA PHE A 220 8.84 -6.93 -2.94
C PHE A 220 7.53 -6.15 -3.10
N LEU A 221 7.60 -4.83 -3.25
CA LEU A 221 6.43 -3.97 -3.48
C LEU A 221 5.78 -4.27 -4.82
N GLN A 222 6.58 -4.34 -5.90
CA GLN A 222 6.05 -4.53 -7.24
C GLN A 222 5.42 -5.91 -7.43
N LYS A 223 6.09 -6.96 -6.96
CA LYS A 223 5.55 -8.32 -7.03
C LYS A 223 4.26 -8.44 -6.22
N THR A 224 4.18 -7.79 -5.05
CA THR A 224 2.95 -7.76 -4.26
C THR A 224 1.80 -7.08 -5.01
N ASN A 225 2.07 -5.98 -5.71
CA ASN A 225 1.07 -5.30 -6.53
C ASN A 225 0.60 -6.19 -7.69
N ILE A 226 1.52 -6.78 -8.46
CA ILE A 226 1.22 -7.69 -9.59
C ILE A 226 0.40 -8.92 -9.14
N ILE A 227 0.65 -9.44 -7.94
CA ILE A 227 -0.14 -10.56 -7.40
C ILE A 227 -1.57 -10.12 -7.06
N ARG A 228 -1.71 -8.96 -6.41
CA ARG A 228 -3.00 -8.43 -5.97
C ARG A 228 -3.87 -8.00 -7.15
N ASP A 229 -3.26 -7.39 -8.16
CA ASP A 229 -3.96 -6.70 -9.25
C ASP A 229 -4.19 -7.62 -10.47
N VAL A 230 -3.89 -8.94 -10.36
CA VAL A 230 -3.99 -9.93 -11.44
C VAL A 230 -5.31 -9.92 -12.22
N ARG A 231 -6.44 -9.62 -11.55
CA ARG A 231 -7.74 -9.50 -12.22
C ARG A 231 -7.86 -8.22 -13.05
N GLU A 232 -7.41 -7.11 -12.50
CA GLU A 232 -7.44 -5.79 -13.16
C GLU A 232 -6.49 -5.80 -14.36
N ASP A 233 -5.29 -6.33 -14.20
CA ASP A 233 -4.32 -6.51 -15.28
C ASP A 233 -4.91 -7.37 -16.42
N ASN A 234 -5.62 -8.45 -16.09
CA ASN A 234 -6.26 -9.30 -17.09
C ASN A 234 -7.41 -8.60 -17.82
N ASP A 235 -8.23 -7.81 -17.13
CA ASP A 235 -9.30 -7.01 -17.76
C ASP A 235 -8.71 -5.99 -18.76
N ASP A 236 -7.51 -5.48 -18.49
CA ASP A 236 -6.74 -4.59 -19.37
C ASP A 236 -5.85 -5.33 -20.40
N GLN A 237 -5.96 -6.66 -20.51
CA GLN A 237 -5.14 -7.51 -21.39
C GLN A 237 -3.62 -7.45 -21.13
N ARG A 238 -3.22 -7.11 -19.91
CA ARG A 238 -1.83 -7.10 -19.43
C ARG A 238 -1.52 -8.40 -18.68
N ARG A 239 -0.36 -9.00 -18.95
CA ARG A 239 0.03 -10.32 -18.40
C ARG A 239 1.45 -10.27 -17.83
N PHE A 240 1.56 -10.02 -16.52
CA PHE A 240 2.85 -9.91 -15.83
C PHE A 240 3.31 -11.17 -15.11
N TRP A 241 2.41 -12.12 -14.84
CA TRP A 241 2.78 -13.38 -14.19
C TRP A 241 3.64 -14.22 -15.16
N PRO A 242 4.81 -14.70 -14.73
CA PRO A 242 5.74 -15.38 -15.63
C PRO A 242 5.19 -16.73 -16.08
N LYS A 243 5.32 -17.02 -17.38
CA LYS A 243 4.93 -18.31 -17.99
C LYS A 243 5.55 -19.50 -17.28
N GLU A 244 6.81 -19.39 -16.87
CA GLU A 244 7.52 -20.40 -16.08
C GLU A 244 6.79 -20.78 -14.78
N ILE A 245 5.99 -19.88 -14.18
CA ILE A 245 5.17 -20.18 -13.01
C ILE A 245 3.79 -20.68 -13.45
N TRP A 246 3.01 -19.88 -14.18
CA TRP A 246 1.60 -20.22 -14.41
C TRP A 246 1.39 -21.45 -15.28
N SER A 247 2.30 -21.74 -16.22
CA SER A 247 2.18 -22.91 -17.11
C SER A 247 2.40 -24.26 -16.41
N LYS A 248 2.87 -24.26 -15.15
CA LYS A 248 2.91 -25.45 -14.30
C LYS A 248 1.52 -25.86 -13.78
N HIS A 249 0.58 -24.92 -13.76
CA HIS A 249 -0.73 -25.08 -13.12
C HIS A 249 -1.88 -25.12 -14.13
N VAL A 250 -1.78 -24.36 -15.23
CA VAL A 250 -2.80 -24.28 -16.29
C VAL A 250 -2.14 -24.26 -17.67
N ASN A 251 -2.90 -24.63 -18.71
CA ASN A 251 -2.39 -24.65 -20.09
C ASN A 251 -2.46 -23.28 -20.77
N ASP A 252 -3.54 -22.53 -20.49
CA ASP A 252 -3.72 -21.15 -20.93
C ASP A 252 -3.76 -20.21 -19.71
N PHE A 253 -3.27 -18.98 -19.86
CA PHE A 253 -3.29 -18.00 -18.77
C PHE A 253 -4.73 -17.64 -18.35
N ASP A 254 -5.66 -17.55 -19.32
CA ASP A 254 -7.04 -17.14 -19.06
C ASP A 254 -7.82 -18.21 -18.27
N ASP A 255 -7.31 -19.45 -18.21
CA ASP A 255 -7.85 -20.52 -17.38
C ASP A 255 -7.78 -20.18 -15.88
N LEU A 256 -6.83 -19.34 -15.44
CA LEU A 256 -6.72 -18.91 -14.03
C LEU A 256 -7.99 -18.23 -13.51
N PHE A 257 -8.78 -17.62 -14.40
CA PHE A 257 -9.98 -16.86 -14.06
C PHE A 257 -11.26 -17.69 -14.14
N LYS A 258 -11.19 -18.93 -14.64
CA LYS A 258 -12.34 -19.82 -14.79
C LYS A 258 -12.64 -20.58 -13.49
N PRO A 259 -13.91 -20.65 -13.05
CA PRO A 259 -14.28 -21.35 -11.82
C PRO A 259 -13.81 -22.80 -11.72
N GLU A 260 -13.80 -23.53 -12.83
CA GLU A 260 -13.37 -24.93 -12.94
C GLU A 260 -11.88 -25.15 -12.64
N HIS A 261 -11.05 -24.13 -12.82
CA HIS A 261 -9.60 -24.18 -12.57
C HIS A 261 -9.20 -23.53 -11.23
N ARG A 262 -10.16 -23.27 -10.34
CA ARG A 262 -9.90 -22.47 -9.13
C ARG A 262 -8.77 -23.00 -8.26
N GLU A 263 -8.69 -24.31 -8.04
CA GLU A 263 -7.62 -24.89 -7.20
C GLU A 263 -6.24 -24.74 -7.86
N ALA A 264 -6.15 -24.91 -9.18
CA ALA A 264 -4.92 -24.67 -9.94
C ALA A 264 -4.52 -23.19 -9.87
N ALA A 265 -5.47 -22.28 -9.99
CA ALA A 265 -5.24 -20.84 -9.85
C ALA A 265 -4.73 -20.49 -8.44
N LEU A 266 -5.29 -21.10 -7.39
CA LEU A 266 -4.82 -20.94 -6.02
C LEU A 266 -3.38 -21.47 -5.82
N ASN A 267 -3.03 -22.61 -6.43
CA ASN A 267 -1.67 -23.15 -6.39
C ASN A 267 -0.67 -22.25 -7.13
N CYS A 268 -1.08 -21.70 -8.28
CA CYS A 268 -0.29 -20.71 -9.01
C CYS A 268 -0.07 -19.44 -8.18
N SER A 269 -1.13 -18.92 -7.53
CA SER A 269 -1.02 -17.74 -6.66
C SER A 269 -0.09 -17.97 -5.47
N SER A 270 -0.07 -19.20 -4.93
CA SER A 270 0.83 -19.60 -3.85
C SER A 270 2.30 -19.54 -4.31
N GLU A 271 2.61 -20.04 -5.51
CA GLU A 271 3.97 -19.95 -6.06
C GLU A 271 4.39 -18.50 -6.32
N MET A 272 3.46 -17.64 -6.78
CA MET A 272 3.73 -16.21 -6.91
C MET A 272 4.02 -15.54 -5.56
N VAL A 273 3.23 -15.83 -4.52
CA VAL A 273 3.46 -15.32 -3.16
C VAL A 273 4.79 -15.83 -2.61
N LEU A 274 5.14 -17.10 -2.83
CA LEU A 274 6.45 -17.66 -2.45
C LEU A 274 7.59 -16.84 -3.06
N ASN A 275 7.52 -16.56 -4.36
CA ASN A 275 8.53 -15.78 -5.08
C ASN A 275 8.65 -14.34 -4.56
N ALA A 276 7.55 -13.72 -4.11
CA ALA A 276 7.61 -12.42 -3.45
C ALA A 276 8.24 -12.50 -2.05
N LEU A 277 7.88 -13.52 -1.24
CA LEU A 277 8.39 -13.69 0.13
C LEU A 277 9.91 -13.82 0.21
N GLU A 278 10.58 -14.27 -0.85
CA GLU A 278 12.04 -14.39 -0.95
C GLU A 278 12.77 -13.04 -0.74
N HIS A 279 12.12 -11.91 -0.96
CA HIS A 279 12.70 -10.58 -0.75
C HIS A 279 12.56 -10.05 0.70
N SER A 280 11.80 -10.73 1.56
CA SER A 280 11.43 -10.20 2.89
C SER A 280 12.63 -9.96 3.81
N GLU A 281 13.60 -10.89 3.81
CA GLU A 281 14.80 -10.82 4.65
C GLU A 281 15.69 -9.63 4.24
N ASP A 282 15.89 -9.45 2.93
CA ASP A 282 16.61 -8.30 2.38
C ASP A 282 15.92 -6.97 2.72
N CYS A 283 14.58 -6.93 2.67
CA CYS A 283 13.82 -5.73 3.04
C CYS A 283 14.04 -5.36 4.51
N LEU A 284 13.93 -6.32 5.42
CA LEU A 284 14.19 -6.09 6.84
C LEU A 284 15.65 -5.68 7.10
N PHE A 285 16.61 -6.31 6.40
CA PHE A 285 18.02 -5.94 6.50
C PHE A 285 18.29 -4.52 5.98
N TYR A 286 17.64 -4.12 4.88
CA TYR A 286 17.75 -2.77 4.33
C TYR A 286 17.27 -1.72 5.33
N LEU A 287 16.10 -1.95 5.96
CA LEU A 287 15.53 -1.04 6.96
C LEU A 287 16.46 -0.83 8.16
N ALA A 288 17.25 -1.83 8.54
CA ALA A 288 18.26 -1.71 9.60
C ALA A 288 19.41 -0.74 9.26
N GLY A 289 19.61 -0.43 7.98
CA GLY A 289 20.63 0.51 7.52
C GLY A 289 20.21 1.98 7.48
N LEU A 290 18.94 2.29 7.79
CA LEU A 290 18.40 3.64 7.79
C LEU A 290 18.62 4.31 9.15
N ARG A 291 19.09 5.57 9.15
CA ARG A 291 19.50 6.29 10.37
C ARG A 291 18.54 7.39 10.78
N GLU A 292 17.81 7.96 9.82
CA GLU A 292 16.84 9.03 10.07
C GLU A 292 15.42 8.47 10.13
N GLN A 293 14.63 8.92 11.12
CA GLN A 293 13.33 8.31 11.45
C GLN A 293 12.30 8.50 10.33
N SER A 294 12.22 9.67 9.70
CA SER A 294 11.26 9.89 8.61
C SER A 294 11.60 9.04 7.37
N VAL A 295 12.89 8.86 7.05
CA VAL A 295 13.34 7.97 5.97
C VAL A 295 13.04 6.50 6.32
N PHE A 296 13.23 6.11 7.57
CA PHE A 296 12.82 4.79 8.06
C PHE A 296 11.31 4.58 7.90
N ASN A 297 10.48 5.53 8.36
CA ASN A 297 9.02 5.48 8.24
C ASN A 297 8.60 5.37 6.77
N PHE A 298 9.20 6.19 5.91
CA PHE A 298 8.96 6.20 4.47
C PHE A 298 9.23 4.85 3.82
N CYS A 299 10.30 4.16 4.23
CA CYS A 299 10.61 2.83 3.71
C CYS A 299 9.80 1.72 4.39
N ALA A 300 9.55 1.78 5.69
CA ALA A 300 8.97 0.70 6.48
C ALA A 300 7.46 0.53 6.28
N ILE A 301 6.73 1.64 6.12
CA ILE A 301 5.27 1.63 5.96
C ILE A 301 4.86 0.82 4.71
N PRO A 302 5.38 1.10 3.49
CA PRO A 302 5.00 0.34 2.30
C PRO A 302 5.34 -1.15 2.41
N GLN A 303 6.50 -1.48 2.99
CA GLN A 303 6.95 -2.88 3.15
C GLN A 303 6.03 -3.65 4.11
N SER A 304 5.58 -3.00 5.18
CA SER A 304 4.64 -3.57 6.15
C SER A 304 3.24 -3.76 5.54
N MET A 305 2.80 -2.84 4.67
CA MET A 305 1.56 -3.00 3.89
C MET A 305 1.67 -4.12 2.85
N ALA A 306 2.84 -4.29 2.24
CA ALA A 306 3.07 -5.34 1.25
C ALA A 306 2.98 -6.75 1.86
N ILE A 307 3.65 -7.02 2.99
CA ILE A 307 3.54 -8.33 3.65
C ILE A 307 2.10 -8.63 4.13
N ALA A 308 1.37 -7.61 4.59
CA ALA A 308 -0.05 -7.74 4.93
C ALA A 308 -0.93 -8.03 3.71
N THR A 309 -0.61 -7.42 2.57
CA THR A 309 -1.31 -7.64 1.30
C THR A 309 -1.03 -9.04 0.76
N LEU A 310 0.22 -9.52 0.83
CA LEU A 310 0.58 -10.89 0.46
C LEU A 310 -0.19 -11.91 1.28
N GLU A 311 -0.31 -11.72 2.59
CA GLU A 311 -1.12 -12.59 3.45
C GLU A 311 -2.59 -12.62 3.04
N LYS A 312 -3.13 -11.49 2.59
CA LYS A 312 -4.52 -11.37 2.12
C LYS A 312 -4.72 -12.01 0.75
N CYS A 313 -3.70 -12.00 -0.12
CA CYS A 313 -3.73 -12.65 -1.43
C CYS A 313 -3.47 -14.16 -1.34
N PHE A 314 -2.68 -14.60 -0.36
CA PHE A 314 -2.28 -16.00 -0.21
C PHE A 314 -3.49 -16.94 -0.09
N ARG A 315 -3.61 -17.86 -1.04
CA ARG A 315 -4.69 -18.86 -1.13
C ARG A 315 -6.10 -18.23 -1.08
N ASN A 316 -6.25 -17.00 -1.57
CA ASN A 316 -7.53 -16.28 -1.58
C ASN A 316 -8.17 -16.29 -2.97
N PRO A 317 -9.30 -16.99 -3.18
CA PRO A 317 -9.97 -17.07 -4.48
C PRO A 317 -10.39 -15.70 -5.02
N ALA A 318 -10.66 -14.73 -4.15
CA ALA A 318 -11.20 -13.43 -4.56
C ALA A 318 -10.25 -12.60 -5.44
N ILE A 319 -8.93 -12.87 -5.44
CA ILE A 319 -7.97 -12.12 -6.28
C ILE A 319 -8.21 -12.30 -7.78
N PHE A 320 -8.85 -13.41 -8.18
CA PHE A 320 -9.22 -13.69 -9.58
C PHE A 320 -10.58 -13.12 -9.96
N GLU A 321 -11.32 -12.55 -9.00
CA GLU A 321 -12.68 -12.02 -9.21
C GLU A 321 -12.71 -10.49 -9.08
N ARG A 322 -11.84 -9.93 -8.22
CA ARG A 322 -11.78 -8.50 -7.92
C ARG A 322 -10.45 -8.12 -7.29
N ASN A 323 -10.17 -6.82 -7.26
CA ASN A 323 -9.04 -6.28 -6.51
C ASN A 323 -9.26 -6.43 -4.99
N VAL A 324 -8.33 -7.09 -4.31
CA VAL A 324 -8.39 -7.34 -2.86
C VAL A 324 -7.48 -6.36 -2.12
N LYS A 325 -8.04 -5.56 -1.21
CA LYS A 325 -7.30 -4.51 -0.48
C LYS A 325 -7.34 -4.75 1.02
N ILE A 326 -6.25 -4.44 1.72
CA ILE A 326 -6.26 -4.33 3.19
C ILE A 326 -7.28 -3.27 3.61
N THR A 327 -7.88 -3.44 4.79
CA THR A 327 -8.87 -2.47 5.26
C THR A 327 -8.17 -1.15 5.63
N LYS A 328 -8.93 -0.05 5.67
CA LYS A 328 -8.38 1.23 6.12
C LYS A 328 -7.91 1.17 7.58
N GLY A 329 -8.60 0.39 8.43
CA GLY A 329 -8.20 0.17 9.81
C GLY A 329 -6.88 -0.58 9.93
N ASP A 330 -6.70 -1.65 9.15
CA ASP A 330 -5.44 -2.39 9.09
C ASP A 330 -4.31 -1.49 8.59
N ALA A 331 -4.56 -0.69 7.56
CA ALA A 331 -3.58 0.25 7.02
C ALA A 331 -3.12 1.26 8.09
N CYS A 332 -4.06 1.87 8.84
CA CYS A 332 -3.72 2.77 9.93
C CYS A 332 -2.93 2.08 11.06
N GLU A 333 -3.28 0.85 11.43
CA GLU A 333 -2.53 0.07 12.42
C GLU A 333 -1.09 -0.19 11.96
N LEU A 334 -0.93 -0.58 10.69
CA LEU A 334 0.38 -0.81 10.10
C LEU A 334 1.20 0.46 10.07
N MET A 335 0.61 1.59 9.66
CA MET A 335 1.29 2.88 9.70
C MET A 335 1.75 3.22 11.12
N SER A 336 0.88 3.12 12.12
CA SER A 336 1.24 3.37 13.53
C SER A 336 2.35 2.46 14.06
N LYS A 337 2.40 1.19 13.62
CA LYS A 337 3.42 0.23 14.06
C LYS A 337 4.74 0.45 13.34
N SER A 338 4.69 0.75 12.05
CA SER A 338 5.85 0.88 11.18
C SER A 338 6.59 2.21 11.32
N THR A 339 6.04 3.16 12.07
CA THR A 339 6.70 4.43 12.40
C THR A 339 7.54 4.39 13.69
N GLN A 340 7.49 3.30 14.45
CA GLN A 340 8.12 3.24 15.78
C GLN A 340 9.60 2.89 15.70
N ASN A 341 9.91 1.65 15.29
CA ASN A 341 11.29 1.17 15.16
C ASN A 341 11.31 -0.18 14.41
N LEU A 342 12.52 -0.63 14.06
CA LEU A 342 12.74 -1.89 13.33
C LEU A 342 12.19 -3.13 14.05
N ARG A 343 12.26 -3.19 15.39
CA ARG A 343 11.77 -4.36 16.14
C ARG A 343 10.27 -4.54 15.92
N ILE A 344 9.50 -3.45 15.98
CA ILE A 344 8.05 -3.49 15.74
C ILE A 344 7.73 -3.86 14.29
N VAL A 345 8.49 -3.37 13.32
CA VAL A 345 8.35 -3.80 11.90
C VAL A 345 8.64 -5.28 11.74
N CYS A 346 9.69 -5.80 12.37
CA CYS A 346 9.97 -7.23 12.40
C CYS A 346 8.81 -8.03 13.02
N GLU A 347 8.20 -7.57 14.11
CA GLU A 347 7.01 -8.22 14.67
C GLU A 347 5.82 -8.21 13.70
N VAL A 348 5.65 -7.14 12.93
CA VAL A 348 4.64 -7.08 11.85
C VAL A 348 4.93 -8.17 10.81
N PHE A 349 6.16 -8.26 10.31
CA PHE A 349 6.56 -9.31 9.35
C PHE A 349 6.36 -10.71 9.93
N ARG A 350 6.80 -10.97 11.16
CA ARG A 350 6.61 -12.25 11.88
C ARG A 350 5.12 -12.59 11.98
N ARG A 351 4.27 -11.64 12.37
CA ARG A 351 2.82 -11.83 12.49
C ARG A 351 2.21 -12.27 11.16
N TYR A 352 2.54 -11.61 10.05
CA TYR A 352 1.97 -11.97 8.74
C TYR A 352 2.58 -13.24 8.16
N ALA A 353 3.88 -13.50 8.38
CA ALA A 353 4.49 -14.78 8.03
C ALA A 353 3.80 -15.95 8.75
N ARG A 354 3.47 -15.79 10.04
CA ARG A 354 2.69 -16.78 10.81
C ARG A 354 1.27 -16.96 10.30
N LYS A 355 0.59 -15.87 9.91
CA LYS A 355 -0.75 -15.94 9.30
C LYS A 355 -0.73 -16.67 7.95
N ILE A 356 0.27 -16.41 7.10
CA ILE A 356 0.49 -17.15 5.84
C ILE A 356 0.74 -18.63 6.15
N HIS A 357 1.63 -18.91 7.10
CA HIS A 357 1.94 -20.29 7.49
C HIS A 357 0.71 -21.03 8.04
N ALA A 358 -0.14 -20.36 8.82
CA ALA A 358 -1.38 -20.93 9.35
C ALA A 358 -2.44 -21.22 8.26
N LYS A 359 -2.46 -20.44 7.17
CA LYS A 359 -3.30 -20.70 5.99
C LYS A 359 -2.73 -21.78 5.07
N ASN A 360 -1.45 -22.08 5.20
CA ASN A 360 -0.75 -23.03 4.34
C ASN A 360 -1.25 -24.45 4.62
N THR A 361 -1.50 -25.24 3.58
CA THR A 361 -2.05 -26.60 3.73
C THR A 361 -1.22 -27.61 2.95
N PRO A 362 -1.11 -28.88 3.40
CA PRO A 362 -0.39 -29.92 2.66
C PRO A 362 -0.94 -30.24 1.25
N LYS A 363 -2.14 -29.71 0.92
CA LYS A 363 -2.73 -29.84 -0.43
C LYS A 363 -2.07 -28.91 -1.45
N ASP A 364 -1.43 -27.84 -0.99
CA ASP A 364 -0.69 -26.92 -1.83
C ASP A 364 0.65 -27.56 -2.26
N PRO A 365 0.95 -27.69 -3.57
CA PRO A 365 2.23 -28.22 -4.02
C PRO A 365 3.44 -27.41 -3.52
N ASN A 366 3.25 -26.16 -3.12
CA ASN A 366 4.28 -25.28 -2.57
C ASN A 366 4.39 -25.34 -1.03
N PHE A 367 3.63 -26.21 -0.36
CA PHE A 367 3.50 -26.25 1.11
C PHE A 367 4.85 -26.17 1.85
N LEU A 368 5.81 -27.02 1.47
CA LEU A 368 7.12 -27.09 2.14
C LEU A 368 7.93 -25.80 1.90
N LYS A 369 7.93 -25.30 0.66
CA LYS A 369 8.69 -24.10 0.29
C LYS A 369 8.13 -22.84 0.97
N ILE A 370 6.81 -22.69 1.04
CA ILE A 370 6.15 -21.61 1.79
C ILE A 370 6.51 -21.70 3.28
N SER A 371 6.43 -22.89 3.87
CA SER A 371 6.79 -23.09 5.29
C SER A 371 8.24 -22.73 5.57
N MET A 372 9.15 -23.09 4.67
CA MET A 372 10.55 -22.70 4.75
C MET A 372 10.74 -21.19 4.61
N ALA A 373 10.03 -20.53 3.68
CA ALA A 373 10.11 -19.08 3.50
C ALA A 373 9.64 -18.32 4.75
N CYS A 374 8.48 -18.70 5.32
CA CYS A 374 8.00 -18.13 6.59
C CYS A 374 8.99 -18.39 7.73
N GLY A 375 9.53 -19.62 7.83
CA GLY A 375 10.53 -19.98 8.84
C GLY A 375 11.84 -19.21 8.71
N ARG A 376 12.28 -18.88 7.49
CA ARG A 376 13.45 -18.01 7.25
C ARG A 376 13.22 -16.60 7.78
N ILE A 377 12.05 -16.01 7.52
CA ILE A 377 11.68 -14.69 8.07
C ILE A 377 11.76 -14.71 9.60
N GLU A 378 11.18 -15.73 10.26
CA GLU A 378 11.25 -15.84 11.72
C GLU A 378 12.69 -15.98 12.22
N LYS A 379 13.47 -16.88 11.61
CA LYS A 379 14.87 -17.10 11.97
C LYS A 379 15.72 -15.84 11.78
N PHE A 380 15.51 -15.10 10.69
CA PHE A 380 16.19 -13.85 10.43
C PHE A 380 15.87 -12.82 11.51
N ILE A 381 14.60 -12.69 11.89
CA ILE A 381 14.19 -11.79 12.98
C ILE A 381 14.83 -12.21 14.30
N GLU A 382 14.85 -13.50 14.65
CA GLU A 382 15.54 -13.99 15.86
C GLU A 382 17.05 -13.72 15.84
N THR A 383 17.66 -13.67 14.65
CA THR A 383 19.09 -13.35 14.50
C THR A 383 19.37 -11.88 14.82
N ILE A 384 18.46 -10.97 14.45
CA ILE A 384 18.60 -9.52 14.73
C ILE A 384 18.12 -9.17 16.14
N PHE A 385 17.03 -9.80 16.60
CA PHE A 385 16.38 -9.57 17.88
C PHE A 385 16.14 -10.90 18.61
N PRO A 386 17.16 -11.46 19.28
CA PRO A 386 17.04 -12.73 19.97
C PRO A 386 15.95 -12.69 21.04
N SER A 387 15.00 -13.64 21.01
CA SER A 387 13.91 -13.73 21.99
C SER A 387 14.37 -14.11 23.40
N GLN A 388 15.55 -14.71 23.53
CA GLN A 388 16.12 -15.14 24.81
C GLN A 388 17.38 -14.34 25.12
N ASN A 389 17.26 -13.26 25.89
CA ASN A 389 18.40 -12.84 26.69
C ASN A 389 18.64 -13.91 27.76
N ALA A 390 19.90 -14.20 28.10
CA ALA A 390 20.24 -15.16 29.16
C ALA A 390 19.58 -14.84 30.53
N GLN A 391 19.07 -13.61 30.69
CA GLN A 391 18.27 -13.15 31.82
C GLN A 391 16.80 -13.61 31.72
N ASP A 392 16.16 -13.49 30.57
CA ASP A 392 14.76 -13.92 30.35
C ASP A 392 14.61 -15.44 30.47
N ALA A 393 15.59 -16.21 29.97
CA ALA A 393 15.64 -17.66 30.18
C ALA A 393 15.79 -18.04 31.66
N LYS A 394 16.48 -17.23 32.47
CA LYS A 394 16.59 -17.43 33.93
C LYS A 394 15.31 -17.05 34.67
N LEU A 395 14.57 -16.05 34.20
CA LEU A 395 13.27 -15.64 34.76
C LEU A 395 12.18 -16.68 34.48
N LEU A 396 12.15 -17.25 33.27
CA LEU A 396 11.24 -18.34 32.90
C LEU A 396 11.44 -19.60 33.77
N VAL A 397 12.69 -19.96 34.08
CA VAL A 397 13.00 -21.07 35.01
C VAL A 397 12.54 -20.78 36.44
N LYS A 398 12.45 -19.51 36.82
CA LYS A 398 11.93 -19.05 38.12
C LYS A 398 10.40 -18.86 38.14
N GLY A 399 9.71 -19.03 37.00
CA GLY A 399 8.28 -18.77 36.88
C GLY A 399 7.91 -17.28 36.87
N GLU A 400 8.87 -16.40 36.62
CA GLU A 400 8.68 -14.94 36.57
C GLU A 400 8.56 -14.49 35.11
N LEU A 401 7.54 -13.69 34.80
CA LEU A 401 7.38 -13.08 33.47
C LEU A 401 8.43 -11.99 33.27
N SER A 402 9.02 -11.91 32.07
CA SER A 402 9.94 -10.83 31.70
C SER A 402 9.23 -9.46 31.78
N GLU A 403 9.95 -8.38 32.10
CA GLU A 403 9.41 -7.02 32.11
C GLU A 403 8.73 -6.65 30.77
N ALA A 404 9.24 -7.19 29.65
CA ALA A 404 8.65 -6.99 28.33
C ALA A 404 7.29 -7.69 28.18
N ASP A 405 7.17 -8.91 28.71
CA ASP A 405 5.91 -9.67 28.69
C ASP A 405 4.88 -9.06 29.64
N GLN A 406 5.33 -8.55 30.79
CA GLN A 406 4.49 -7.80 31.73
C GLN A 406 3.96 -6.52 31.09
N LYS A 407 4.82 -5.72 30.44
CA LYS A 407 4.40 -4.52 29.71
C LYS A 407 3.43 -4.85 28.58
N LYS A 408 3.69 -5.90 27.80
CA LYS A 408 2.78 -6.32 26.74
C LYS A 408 1.41 -6.76 27.27
N ALA A 409 1.39 -7.54 28.35
CA ALA A 409 0.14 -7.94 29.00
C ALA A 409 -0.61 -6.73 29.59
N GLN A 410 0.11 -5.75 30.13
CA GLN A 410 -0.44 -4.50 30.64
C GLN A 410 -1.02 -3.63 29.51
N GLU A 411 -0.30 -3.47 28.41
CA GLU A 411 -0.78 -2.79 27.20
C GLU A 411 -2.02 -3.48 26.60
N GLU A 412 -2.05 -4.81 26.55
CA GLU A 412 -3.22 -5.59 26.10
C GLU A 412 -4.42 -5.42 27.05
N ALA A 413 -4.18 -5.34 28.36
CA ALA A 413 -5.21 -5.10 29.37
C ALA A 413 -5.75 -3.67 29.31
N GLU A 414 -4.89 -2.66 29.21
CA GLU A 414 -5.25 -1.26 28.99
C GLU A 414 -6.04 -1.12 27.68
N THR A 415 -5.58 -1.76 26.60
CA THR A 415 -6.28 -1.81 25.31
C THR A 415 -7.69 -2.36 25.46
N ARG A 416 -7.86 -3.44 26.23
CA ARG A 416 -9.18 -4.06 26.50
C ARG A 416 -10.06 -3.19 27.38
N GLN A 417 -9.49 -2.49 28.35
CA GLN A 417 -10.23 -1.56 29.22
C GLN A 417 -10.72 -0.35 28.42
N ASP A 418 -9.88 0.24 27.58
CA ASP A 418 -10.25 1.31 26.66
C ASP A 418 -11.38 0.87 25.70
N LEU A 419 -11.33 -0.37 25.22
CA LEU A 419 -12.38 -0.95 24.37
C LEU A 419 -13.73 -0.94 25.09
N TYR A 420 -13.76 -1.45 26.33
CA TYR A 420 -14.99 -1.44 27.14
C TYR A 420 -15.47 -0.01 27.42
N PHE A 421 -14.55 0.91 27.70
CA PHE A 421 -14.90 2.32 27.94
C PHE A 421 -15.52 2.97 26.70
N MET A 422 -14.91 2.80 25.53
CA MET A 422 -15.41 3.32 24.25
C MET A 422 -16.79 2.71 23.88
N MET A 423 -16.96 1.40 24.06
CA MET A 423 -18.25 0.73 23.84
C MET A 423 -19.33 1.27 24.78
N CYS A 424 -18.99 1.45 26.05
CA CYS A 424 -19.91 1.99 27.05
C CYS A 424 -20.30 3.43 26.70
N LEU A 425 -19.32 4.30 26.40
CA LEU A 425 -19.55 5.69 25.98
C LEU A 425 -20.45 5.78 24.76
N MET A 426 -20.19 4.98 23.72
CA MET A 426 -21.01 4.96 22.50
C MET A 426 -22.42 4.46 22.80
N GLY A 427 -22.58 3.44 23.65
CA GLY A 427 -23.88 2.99 24.14
C GLY A 427 -24.64 4.08 24.88
N THR A 428 -23.97 4.84 25.76
CA THR A 428 -24.58 5.94 26.50
C THR A 428 -25.02 7.08 25.57
N ILE A 429 -24.20 7.44 24.58
CA ILE A 429 -24.54 8.47 23.59
C ILE A 429 -25.78 8.06 22.78
N VAL A 430 -25.81 6.82 22.28
CA VAL A 430 -26.97 6.30 21.55
C VAL A 430 -28.22 6.31 22.42
N LEU A 431 -28.10 5.93 23.70
CA LEU A 431 -29.21 5.94 24.64
C LEU A 431 -29.72 7.37 24.90
N VAL A 432 -28.83 8.33 25.14
CA VAL A 432 -29.19 9.75 25.36
C VAL A 432 -29.86 10.33 24.12
N ILE A 433 -29.31 10.11 22.92
CA ILE A 433 -29.90 10.56 21.67
C ILE A 433 -31.28 9.92 21.48
N SER A 434 -31.41 8.62 21.72
CA SER A 434 -32.69 7.91 21.58
C SER A 434 -33.72 8.49 22.55
N VAL A 435 -33.37 8.70 23.82
CA VAL A 435 -34.26 9.29 24.83
C VAL A 435 -34.66 10.71 24.44
N MET A 436 -33.73 11.55 23.95
CA MET A 436 -34.07 12.88 23.43
C MET A 436 -35.00 12.80 22.23
N MET A 437 -34.74 11.91 21.27
CA MET A 437 -35.59 11.72 20.09
C MET A 437 -37.01 11.28 20.47
N PHE A 438 -37.14 10.30 21.37
CA PHE A 438 -38.43 9.85 21.90
C PHE A 438 -39.14 10.96 22.68
N GLY A 439 -38.42 11.71 23.50
CA GLY A 439 -38.97 12.84 24.27
C GLY A 439 -39.48 13.98 23.39
N VAL A 440 -38.72 14.35 22.35
CA VAL A 440 -39.11 15.37 21.38
C VAL A 440 -40.33 14.90 20.58
N ALA A 441 -40.32 13.66 20.09
CA ALA A 441 -41.45 13.10 19.36
C ALA A 441 -42.71 13.03 20.25
N TRP A 442 -42.58 12.66 21.53
CA TRP A 442 -43.70 12.70 22.49
C TRP A 442 -44.22 14.13 22.70
N TYR A 443 -43.32 15.11 22.87
CA TYR A 443 -43.66 16.52 23.02
C TYR A 443 -44.42 17.07 21.80
N PHE A 444 -44.08 16.62 20.59
CA PHE A 444 -44.81 16.96 19.35
C PHE A 444 -46.03 16.07 19.08
N GLY A 445 -46.50 15.30 20.05
CA GLY A 445 -47.78 14.58 19.99
C GLY A 445 -47.71 13.17 19.37
N ALA A 446 -46.52 12.55 19.28
CA ALA A 446 -46.40 11.17 18.83
C ALA A 446 -47.08 10.20 19.81
N ARG A 447 -48.05 9.45 19.30
CA ARG A 447 -48.79 8.41 20.04
C ARG A 447 -48.09 7.05 19.97
N PHE A 448 -47.08 6.88 20.83
CA PHE A 448 -46.29 5.65 20.92
C PHE A 448 -47.12 4.43 21.35
N ASP A 449 -48.25 4.64 22.02
CA ASP A 449 -49.24 3.63 22.38
C ASP A 449 -49.87 2.96 21.15
N LEU A 450 -50.15 3.71 20.09
CA LEU A 450 -50.62 3.18 18.81
C LEU A 450 -49.49 2.50 18.02
N ALA A 451 -48.31 3.10 17.99
CA ALA A 451 -47.15 2.56 17.28
C ALA A 451 -46.70 1.20 17.85
N PHE A 452 -46.63 1.05 19.19
CA PHE A 452 -46.32 -0.25 19.82
C PHE A 452 -47.40 -1.30 19.57
N LYS A 453 -48.68 -0.88 19.48
CA LYS A 453 -49.81 -1.78 19.20
C LYS A 453 -49.81 -2.28 17.76
N GLU A 454 -49.41 -1.45 16.80
CA GLU A 454 -49.19 -1.86 15.40
C GLU A 454 -47.97 -2.78 15.24
N LEU A 455 -46.90 -2.52 16.00
CA LEU A 455 -45.66 -3.32 15.97
C LEU A 455 -45.88 -4.72 16.57
N LEU A 456 -46.64 -4.82 17.68
CA LEU A 456 -47.07 -6.10 18.26
C LEU A 456 -48.06 -6.87 17.37
N ASN A 457 -48.81 -6.17 16.53
CA ASN A 457 -49.73 -6.76 15.55
C ASN A 457 -49.06 -7.14 14.21
N GLY A 458 -47.74 -6.95 14.07
CA GLY A 458 -46.94 -7.46 12.95
C GLY A 458 -47.06 -6.71 11.62
N ASN A 459 -47.61 -5.49 11.59
CA ASN A 459 -47.74 -4.70 10.36
C ASN A 459 -46.45 -3.93 10.04
N PHE A 460 -45.55 -4.54 9.25
CA PHE A 460 -44.28 -3.95 8.83
C PHE A 460 -44.30 -3.30 7.42
N GLN A 461 -45.47 -2.97 6.85
CA GLN A 461 -45.54 -2.39 5.50
C GLN A 461 -45.75 -0.87 5.51
N LYS A 462 -45.06 -0.18 4.59
CA LYS A 462 -45.27 1.25 4.27
C LYS A 462 -46.72 1.50 3.86
N PRO A 463 -47.34 2.63 4.26
CA PRO A 463 -48.59 3.04 3.66
C PRO A 463 -48.37 3.33 2.17
N ALA A 464 -49.22 2.75 1.31
CA ALA A 464 -49.24 3.03 -0.11
C ALA A 464 -49.64 4.49 -0.35
N HIS A 465 -48.82 5.27 -1.07
CA HIS A 465 -49.19 6.62 -1.46
C HIS A 465 -49.80 6.65 -2.88
N ILE A 466 -51.03 7.18 -2.92
CA ILE A 466 -51.60 8.16 -3.87
C ILE A 466 -51.97 7.70 -5.29
N GLY A 467 -53.25 7.88 -5.63
CA GLY A 467 -53.71 8.05 -7.01
C GLY A 467 -55.23 8.22 -7.15
N GLU A 468 -55.62 9.41 -7.61
CA GLU A 468 -56.79 9.75 -8.44
C GLU A 468 -58.10 10.34 -7.85
N VAL A 469 -58.21 11.67 -8.08
CA VAL A 469 -59.30 12.43 -8.76
C VAL A 469 -60.71 12.42 -8.17
N ARG A 470 -61.19 13.63 -7.80
CA ARG A 470 -62.40 14.22 -8.41
C ARG A 470 -62.52 15.73 -8.20
N ASP A 471 -62.78 16.41 -9.32
CA ASP A 471 -63.33 17.75 -9.44
C ASP A 471 -64.60 17.93 -8.58
N GLU A 472 -64.79 19.12 -8.00
CA GLU A 472 -65.98 19.97 -8.20
C GLU A 472 -65.88 21.28 -7.38
N LEU A 473 -66.01 22.39 -8.13
CA LEU A 473 -66.37 23.78 -7.77
C LEU A 473 -65.38 24.69 -7.02
#